data_AF-A0A2V7ZWK3-F1
#
_entry.id   AF-A0A2V7ZWK3-F1
#
_cell.length_a   1.000
_cell.length_b   1.000
_cell.length_c   1.000
_cell.angle_alpha   90.00
_cell.angle_beta   90.00
_cell.angle_gamma   90.00
#
_symmetry.space_group_name_H-M   'P 1'
#
loop_
_entity.id
_entity.type
_entity.pdbx_description
1 polymer ?
#
loop_
_entity_poly.entity_id
_entity_poly.type
_entity_poly.pdbx_seq_one_letter_code
_entity_poly.pdbx_strand_id
1 'polypeptide(L)'
;TGLNDKIWDPASIAASKVYSLTEQTNGKIFNAWNAPADHFSILRTYMGSASYVTGSHAFKFGGSLSEGPRRTVEQFTGDLTMTISALNATCGAPPCPQAVTLRTRRDQREALKGDVGLYAQDHWTIKRATINAGIRYDWYREGVLDEDLPAGLWNPAAHFAGFETNNWKDISPRIGVSYDLFGTGRTAVKASVARYVNGENVTTAGTLNPENTISRADTRTWTDLNRDFTIFNADGSVQFNELGPSTNANFGKLIQSTTYDPSTLTGWGVRPYNMEYAVSVQHELAPKVSINAAWYRRSFGNQVVVDNALTGSSSYDGPFCITAPADSNLPNGGNYQVCGLYDIKPSFQGQVQNVYKLASDFGGITDVYSGFDVTVNARMRAGTFVQGGINAQQRHYDTCNAPLEAAVPGIAALAYTVPQVDNPEKVFCDQKYPFRPDVKLMASHMLPWDVAISGTYQFSRGVQNPFYPSVRADWPIPNALIAPALGRNLAAGATGTKTLNIIEPGTVYGSENLNQLDLRVSRRFKLDRYAFRIDADLYNALNNNWPYTVNTTFSTAATSAWLRPTNVLQGRFFKIGGQFSF
;
A
#
# COMPACT_ATOMS: atom_id res chain seq x y z
N THR A 1 27.53 -0.57 4.95
CA THR A 1 28.49 -0.97 6.01
C THR A 1 27.99 -0.69 7.41
N GLY A 2 26.90 0.05 7.67
CA GLY A 2 26.39 0.24 9.04
C GLY A 2 27.38 0.91 10.00
N LEU A 3 28.40 1.58 9.46
CA LEU A 3 29.44 2.24 10.22
C LEU A 3 28.91 3.55 10.81
N ASN A 4 29.26 3.84 12.06
CA ASN A 4 28.84 5.02 12.82
C ASN A 4 29.36 6.34 12.20
N ASP A 5 30.36 6.26 11.32
CA ASP A 5 31.16 7.39 10.83
C ASP A 5 30.43 8.26 9.77
N LYS A 6 29.19 7.89 9.39
CA LYS A 6 28.38 8.58 8.38
C LYS A 6 26.99 9.01 8.89
N ILE A 7 26.76 8.96 10.19
CA ILE A 7 25.52 9.41 10.82
C ILE A 7 25.65 10.91 11.08
N TRP A 8 24.58 11.67 10.86
CA TRP A 8 24.52 13.08 11.28
C TRP A 8 24.90 13.18 12.76
N ASP A 9 25.67 14.20 13.15
CA ASP A 9 26.08 14.38 14.54
C ASP A 9 24.83 14.56 15.45
N PRO A 10 24.50 13.57 16.29
CA PRO A 10 23.30 13.62 17.12
C PRO A 10 23.33 14.77 18.14
N ALA A 11 24.54 15.17 18.57
CA ALA A 11 24.73 16.27 19.50
C ALA A 11 24.39 17.61 18.84
N SER A 12 24.84 17.81 17.59
CA SER A 12 24.48 19.00 16.80
C SER A 12 22.99 19.11 16.54
N ILE A 13 22.30 18.00 16.22
CA ILE A 13 20.84 17.99 16.01
C ILE A 13 20.12 18.32 17.32
N ALA A 14 20.56 17.74 18.45
CA ALA A 14 19.96 17.99 19.76
C ALA A 14 20.15 19.43 20.24
N ALA A 15 21.25 20.09 19.87
CA ALA A 15 21.53 21.49 20.21
C ALA A 15 20.82 22.51 19.30
N SER A 16 20.25 22.05 18.18
CA SER A 16 19.57 22.94 17.23
C SER A 16 18.30 23.55 17.83
N LYS A 17 18.16 24.86 17.67
CA LYS A 17 16.94 25.63 18.01
C LYS A 17 16.08 25.92 16.77
N VAL A 18 16.33 25.22 15.66
CA VAL A 18 15.57 25.32 14.42
C VAL A 18 14.64 24.11 14.37
N TYR A 19 13.34 24.34 14.56
CA TYR A 19 12.33 23.27 14.63
C TYR A 19 11.56 23.13 13.32
N SER A 20 11.04 21.93 13.06
CA SER A 20 10.22 21.65 11.89
C SER A 20 8.84 22.30 12.03
N LEU A 21 8.43 23.09 11.03
CA LEU A 21 7.08 23.65 10.92
C LEU A 21 6.42 23.19 9.62
N THR A 22 5.19 22.69 9.73
CA THR A 22 4.35 22.29 8.59
C THR A 22 3.16 23.25 8.47
N GLU A 23 2.97 23.86 7.30
CA GLU A 23 1.77 24.64 6.99
C GLU A 23 0.69 23.69 6.44
N GLN A 24 -0.40 23.53 7.19
CA GLN A 24 -1.41 22.51 6.95
C GLN A 24 -2.19 22.72 5.64
N THR A 25 -2.39 23.97 5.22
CA THR A 25 -3.24 24.30 4.06
C THR A 25 -2.59 23.88 2.74
N ASN A 26 -1.28 24.05 2.62
CA ASN A 26 -0.52 23.77 1.40
C ASN A 26 0.53 22.65 1.56
N GLY A 27 0.70 22.11 2.76
CA GLY A 27 1.61 21.00 3.08
C GLY A 27 3.09 21.37 3.03
N LYS A 28 3.44 22.66 2.96
CA LYS A 28 4.85 23.09 2.93
C LYS A 28 5.49 22.92 4.30
N ILE A 29 6.73 22.45 4.27
CA ILE A 29 7.57 22.25 5.46
C ILE A 29 8.69 23.29 5.41
N PHE A 30 8.98 23.91 6.55
CA PHE A 30 10.00 24.95 6.69
C PHE A 30 10.93 24.65 7.88
N ASN A 31 12.06 25.36 7.91
CA ASN A 31 13.09 25.36 8.95
C ASN A 31 13.90 24.06 9.08
N ALA A 32 13.29 22.96 9.53
CA ALA A 32 13.95 21.68 9.69
C ALA A 32 13.19 20.56 8.97
N TRP A 33 13.89 19.47 8.68
CA TRP A 33 13.28 18.30 8.05
C TRP A 33 12.32 17.61 9.03
N ASN A 34 11.10 17.31 8.58
CA ASN A 34 10.04 16.69 9.38
C ASN A 34 10.03 15.15 9.34
N ALA A 35 10.96 14.52 8.61
CA ALA A 35 11.12 13.06 8.53
C ALA A 35 12.61 12.63 8.42
N PRO A 36 13.49 13.08 9.33
CA PRO A 36 14.94 12.83 9.24
C PRO A 36 15.31 11.40 9.62
N ALA A 37 15.56 10.55 8.62
CA ALA A 37 15.95 9.16 8.85
C ALA A 37 17.15 8.73 8.00
N ASP A 38 18.09 8.01 8.63
CA ASP A 38 19.16 7.29 7.95
C ASP A 38 18.88 5.79 7.97
N HIS A 39 19.07 5.14 6.82
CA HIS A 39 18.88 3.70 6.67
C HIS A 39 20.17 3.01 6.25
N PHE A 40 20.58 2.01 7.01
CA PHE A 40 21.73 1.16 6.70
C PHE A 40 21.26 -0.27 6.57
N SER A 41 21.60 -0.93 5.46
CA SER A 41 21.31 -2.35 5.28
C SER A 41 22.42 -3.03 4.50
N ILE A 42 22.58 -4.32 4.77
CA ILE A 42 23.39 -5.22 3.95
C ILE A 42 22.56 -6.49 3.82
N LEU A 43 22.32 -6.94 2.58
CA LEU A 43 21.73 -8.25 2.32
C LEU A 43 22.77 -9.12 1.62
N ARG A 44 22.99 -10.33 2.13
CA ARG A 44 23.83 -11.34 1.50
C ARG A 44 22.92 -12.47 1.06
N THR A 45 23.05 -12.87 -0.19
CA THR A 45 22.28 -13.98 -0.76
C THR A 45 23.23 -14.98 -1.39
N TYR A 46 23.10 -16.23 -0.97
CA TYR A 46 23.82 -17.37 -1.52
C TYR A 46 22.81 -18.24 -2.27
N MET A 47 23.16 -18.74 -3.45
CA MET A 47 22.25 -19.57 -4.25
C MET A 47 22.99 -20.63 -5.04
N GLY A 48 22.32 -21.76 -5.27
CA GLY A 48 22.83 -22.85 -6.08
C GLY A 48 21.69 -23.69 -6.65
N SER A 49 21.90 -24.28 -7.82
CA SER A 49 20.93 -25.19 -8.43
C SER A 49 21.61 -26.21 -9.34
N ALA A 50 20.97 -27.35 -9.52
CA ALA A 50 21.36 -28.38 -10.46
C ALA A 50 20.15 -28.87 -11.25
N SER A 51 20.39 -29.36 -12.46
CA SER A 51 19.35 -29.90 -13.33
C SER A 51 19.78 -31.23 -13.91
N TYR A 52 18.83 -32.16 -13.98
CA TYR A 52 18.97 -33.44 -14.66
C TYR A 52 17.90 -33.53 -15.73
N VAL A 53 18.32 -33.52 -17.00
CA VAL A 53 17.44 -33.47 -18.16
C VAL A 53 17.55 -34.77 -18.92
N THR A 54 16.40 -35.38 -19.18
CA THR A 54 16.20 -36.57 -20.00
C THR A 54 15.28 -36.21 -21.17
N GLY A 55 14.89 -37.20 -21.99
CA GLY A 55 13.95 -36.95 -23.08
C GLY A 55 12.57 -36.47 -22.60
N SER A 56 12.01 -37.07 -21.54
CA SER A 56 10.66 -36.76 -21.07
C SER A 56 10.62 -35.95 -19.77
N HIS A 57 11.68 -35.93 -18.98
CA HIS A 57 11.78 -35.20 -17.72
C HIS A 57 12.88 -34.15 -17.76
N ALA A 58 12.61 -32.96 -17.24
CA ALA A 58 13.63 -32.00 -16.87
C ALA A 58 13.49 -31.65 -15.39
N PHE A 59 14.20 -32.42 -14.56
CA PHE A 59 14.22 -32.24 -13.11
C PHE A 59 15.20 -31.14 -12.74
N LYS A 60 14.81 -30.25 -11.83
CA LYS A 60 15.66 -29.19 -11.27
C LYS A 60 15.44 -29.11 -9.77
N PHE A 61 16.54 -29.04 -9.03
CA PHE A 61 16.52 -28.74 -7.61
C PHE A 61 17.53 -27.63 -7.30
N GLY A 62 17.33 -26.93 -6.20
CA GLY A 62 18.23 -25.87 -5.80
C GLY A 62 17.72 -25.16 -4.57
N GLY A 63 18.41 -24.08 -4.22
CA GLY A 63 17.96 -23.24 -3.14
C GLY A 63 18.75 -21.95 -2.99
N SER A 64 18.28 -21.15 -2.05
CA SER A 64 18.89 -19.89 -1.65
C SER A 64 18.86 -19.72 -0.15
N LEU A 65 19.80 -18.96 0.38
CA LEU A 65 19.82 -18.43 1.74
C LEU A 65 20.08 -16.92 1.64
N SER A 66 19.21 -16.11 2.22
CA SER A 66 19.48 -14.68 2.44
C SER A 66 19.57 -14.35 3.93
N GLU A 67 20.47 -13.44 4.27
CA GLU A 67 20.66 -12.94 5.63
C GLU A 67 21.25 -11.52 5.62
N GLY A 68 21.04 -10.77 6.70
CA GLY A 68 21.69 -9.48 6.83
C GLY A 68 21.08 -8.54 7.86
N PRO A 69 21.87 -7.60 8.40
CA PRO A 69 21.39 -6.59 9.33
C PRO A 69 20.76 -5.39 8.60
N ARG A 70 19.83 -4.74 9.31
CA ARG A 70 19.26 -3.42 9.00
C ARG A 70 19.41 -2.55 10.25
N ARG A 71 19.66 -1.26 10.03
CA ARG A 71 19.66 -0.23 11.06
C ARG A 71 18.93 1.01 10.56
N THR A 72 18.08 1.58 11.40
CA THR A 72 17.38 2.84 11.12
C THR A 72 17.59 3.80 12.27
N VAL A 73 18.19 4.96 11.96
CA VAL A 73 18.39 6.04 12.93
C VAL A 73 17.45 7.18 12.58
N GLU A 74 16.72 7.72 13.54
CA GLU A 74 15.84 8.88 13.34
C GLU A 74 15.91 9.82 14.55
N GLN A 75 16.12 11.11 14.27
CA GLN A 75 16.22 12.15 15.29
C GLN A 75 15.67 13.46 14.77
N PHE A 76 14.70 14.02 15.49
CA PHE A 76 14.06 15.28 15.15
C PHE A 76 14.72 16.43 15.92
N THR A 77 14.87 17.58 15.27
CA THR A 77 15.24 18.82 15.96
C THR A 77 14.18 19.17 17.02
N GLY A 78 14.59 19.33 18.28
CA GLY A 78 13.67 19.58 19.39
C GLY A 78 12.70 18.42 19.70
N ASP A 79 12.92 17.23 19.15
CA ASP A 79 12.09 16.04 19.38
C ASP A 79 10.59 16.31 19.06
N LEU A 80 10.30 17.11 18.02
CA LEU A 80 8.93 17.48 17.64
C LEU A 80 8.77 17.88 16.16
N THR A 81 7.51 18.08 15.75
CA THR A 81 7.12 18.84 14.55
C THR A 81 5.90 19.69 14.87
N MET A 82 5.93 20.99 14.54
CA MET A 82 4.82 21.91 14.76
C MET A 82 3.97 22.04 13.48
N THR A 83 2.67 22.19 13.66
CA THR A 83 1.72 22.40 12.56
C THR A 83 1.00 23.74 12.76
N ILE A 84 1.05 24.57 11.72
CA ILE A 84 0.39 25.87 11.65
C ILE A 84 -0.54 25.91 10.43
N SER A 85 -1.51 26.81 10.41
CA SER A 85 -2.38 27.06 9.26
C SER A 85 -2.37 28.54 8.90
N ALA A 86 -2.29 28.85 7.60
CA ALA A 86 -2.45 30.21 7.10
C ALA A 86 -3.91 30.70 7.11
N LEU A 87 -4.88 29.79 7.27
CA LEU A 87 -6.32 30.08 7.21
C LEU A 87 -7.08 29.23 8.24
N ASN A 88 -7.45 29.83 9.37
CA ASN A 88 -8.52 29.28 10.21
C ASN A 88 -9.37 30.42 10.79
N ALA A 89 -10.70 30.29 10.74
CA ALA A 89 -11.65 31.29 11.23
C ALA A 89 -11.64 31.46 12.76
N THR A 90 -10.95 30.57 13.50
CA THR A 90 -10.97 30.54 14.99
C THR A 90 -9.85 31.31 15.68
N CYS A 91 -8.75 31.67 15.01
CA CYS A 91 -7.53 32.20 15.64
C CYS A 91 -7.33 33.72 15.47
N GLY A 92 -8.21 34.42 14.75
CA GLY A 92 -8.22 35.89 14.64
C GLY A 92 -7.10 36.53 13.81
N ALA A 93 -5.90 35.93 13.69
CA ALA A 93 -4.82 36.37 12.79
C ALA A 93 -3.84 35.21 12.43
N PRO A 94 -3.43 35.07 11.16
CA PRO A 94 -2.46 34.05 10.72
C PRO A 94 -0.99 34.45 11.01
N PRO A 95 -0.06 33.47 11.09
CA PRO A 95 -0.30 32.02 11.05
C PRO A 95 -0.96 31.51 12.33
N CYS A 96 -1.73 30.43 12.23
CA CYS A 96 -2.52 29.87 13.32
C CYS A 96 -1.94 28.53 13.78
N PRO A 97 -1.38 28.45 14.99
CA PRO A 97 -1.06 27.21 15.66
C PRO A 97 -2.23 26.23 15.64
N GLN A 98 -1.98 24.98 15.26
CA GLN A 98 -3.02 23.94 15.19
C GLN A 98 -2.68 22.77 16.10
N ALA A 99 -1.48 22.22 15.92
CA ALA A 99 -1.06 21.03 16.64
C ALA A 99 0.47 20.96 16.73
N VAL A 100 0.96 20.22 17.72
CA VAL A 100 2.36 19.84 17.84
C VAL A 100 2.41 18.32 17.98
N THR A 101 3.22 17.68 17.14
CA THR A 101 3.53 16.27 17.25
C THR A 101 4.87 16.11 17.96
N LEU A 102 4.82 15.65 19.19
CA LEU A 102 6.00 15.26 19.97
C LEU A 102 6.54 13.94 19.41
N ARG A 103 7.86 13.75 19.41
CA ARG A 103 8.54 12.61 18.79
C ARG A 103 9.64 12.06 19.68
N THR A 104 9.78 10.74 19.78
CA THR A 104 10.97 10.12 20.38
C THR A 104 12.01 9.80 19.31
N ARG A 105 13.28 9.72 19.73
CA ARG A 105 14.39 9.29 18.87
C ARG A 105 14.37 7.78 18.68
N ARG A 106 15.14 7.28 17.71
CA ARG A 106 15.39 5.83 17.57
C ARG A 106 16.75 5.52 16.95
N ASP A 107 17.32 4.39 17.32
CA ASP A 107 18.45 3.70 16.69
C ASP A 107 18.14 2.20 16.58
N GLN A 108 17.16 1.89 15.72
CA GLN A 108 16.63 0.54 15.60
C GLN A 108 17.58 -0.36 14.85
N ARG A 109 17.69 -1.61 15.30
CA ARG A 109 18.54 -2.62 14.69
C ARG A 109 17.78 -3.93 14.56
N GLU A 110 17.58 -4.35 13.33
CA GLU A 110 16.95 -5.62 12.99
C GLU A 110 17.89 -6.49 12.16
N ALA A 111 17.57 -7.77 12.06
CA ALA A 111 18.28 -8.65 11.15
C ALA A 111 17.35 -9.71 10.56
N LEU A 112 17.51 -9.92 9.26
CA LEU A 112 17.12 -11.16 8.62
C LEU A 112 18.13 -12.22 9.03
N LYS A 113 17.73 -13.14 9.92
CA LYS A 113 18.58 -14.20 10.45
C LYS A 113 18.66 -15.39 9.51
N GLY A 114 17.70 -15.55 8.62
CA GLY A 114 17.73 -16.52 7.54
C GLY A 114 16.42 -16.56 6.75
N ASP A 115 16.52 -16.38 5.44
CA ASP A 115 15.47 -16.70 4.47
C ASP A 115 15.97 -17.82 3.56
N VAL A 116 15.68 -19.06 3.97
CA VAL A 116 16.09 -20.26 3.25
C VAL A 116 14.94 -20.74 2.38
N GLY A 117 15.22 -20.90 1.10
CA GLY A 117 14.29 -21.47 0.14
C GLY A 117 14.90 -22.66 -0.56
N LEU A 118 14.40 -23.87 -0.30
CA LEU A 118 14.80 -25.10 -1.01
C LEU A 118 13.68 -25.52 -1.94
N TYR A 119 13.99 -25.90 -3.17
CA TYR A 119 12.97 -26.32 -4.12
C TYR A 119 13.40 -27.53 -4.94
N ALA A 120 12.41 -28.28 -5.38
CA ALA A 120 12.52 -29.31 -6.40
C ALA A 120 11.35 -29.15 -7.37
N GLN A 121 11.61 -29.32 -8.66
CA GLN A 121 10.61 -29.24 -9.70
C GLN A 121 10.94 -30.20 -10.84
N ASP A 122 9.90 -30.69 -11.51
CA ASP A 122 10.00 -31.50 -12.70
C ASP A 122 9.11 -30.94 -13.80
N HIS A 123 9.65 -30.92 -15.01
CA HIS A 123 8.92 -30.69 -16.24
C HIS A 123 8.81 -32.02 -16.98
N TRP A 124 7.65 -32.64 -16.89
CA TRP A 124 7.38 -33.97 -17.42
C TRP A 124 6.47 -33.88 -18.64
N THR A 125 6.97 -34.29 -19.80
CA THR A 125 6.17 -34.43 -21.02
C THR A 125 5.81 -35.89 -21.25
N ILE A 126 4.52 -36.19 -21.25
CA ILE A 126 3.94 -37.50 -21.54
C ILE A 126 2.89 -37.38 -22.64
N LYS A 127 3.21 -37.94 -23.81
CA LYS A 127 2.36 -37.87 -25.02
C LYS A 127 1.98 -36.41 -25.33
N ARG A 128 0.71 -36.05 -25.13
CA ARG A 128 0.11 -34.75 -25.43
C ARG A 128 -0.04 -33.85 -24.18
N ALA A 129 0.39 -34.34 -23.02
CA ALA A 129 0.37 -33.62 -21.76
C ALA A 129 1.79 -33.23 -21.35
N THR A 130 1.95 -32.02 -20.85
CA THR A 130 3.15 -31.57 -20.15
C THR A 130 2.73 -31.11 -18.76
N ILE A 131 3.34 -31.72 -17.75
CA ILE A 131 3.08 -31.48 -16.34
C ILE A 131 4.30 -30.77 -15.78
N ASN A 132 4.07 -29.62 -15.16
CA ASN A 132 5.06 -28.89 -14.37
C ASN A 132 4.66 -29.05 -12.91
N ALA A 133 5.41 -29.83 -12.15
CA ALA A 133 5.18 -30.02 -10.74
C ALA A 133 6.39 -29.52 -9.96
N GLY A 134 6.16 -28.71 -8.93
CA GLY A 134 7.22 -28.18 -8.08
C GLY A 134 6.75 -28.07 -6.65
N ILE A 135 7.69 -28.21 -5.74
CA ILE A 135 7.51 -28.00 -4.31
C ILE A 135 8.66 -27.14 -3.81
N ARG A 136 8.34 -26.20 -2.92
CA ARG A 136 9.33 -25.37 -2.25
C ARG A 136 9.11 -25.43 -0.75
N TYR A 137 10.18 -25.64 -0.01
CA TYR A 137 10.28 -25.43 1.41
C TYR A 137 10.88 -24.06 1.67
N ASP A 138 10.21 -23.27 2.48
CA ASP A 138 10.72 -21.98 2.95
C ASP A 138 10.90 -22.07 4.48
N TRP A 139 12.08 -21.66 4.96
CA TRP A 139 12.35 -21.45 6.38
C TRP A 139 12.82 -20.02 6.58
N TYR A 140 12.04 -19.26 7.34
CA TYR A 140 12.23 -17.83 7.50
C TYR A 140 12.37 -17.46 8.97
N ARG A 141 13.39 -16.66 9.27
CA ARG A 141 13.69 -16.18 10.62
C ARG A 141 14.27 -14.78 10.59
N GLU A 142 13.78 -13.96 11.51
CA GLU A 142 14.27 -12.60 11.73
C GLU A 142 14.27 -12.27 13.23
N GLY A 143 14.84 -11.13 13.59
CA GLY A 143 14.86 -10.68 14.97
C GLY A 143 15.38 -9.26 15.13
N VAL A 144 15.21 -8.77 16.35
CA VAL A 144 15.77 -7.51 16.86
C VAL A 144 17.18 -7.81 17.36
N LEU A 145 18.13 -6.91 17.06
CA LEU A 145 19.49 -6.97 17.58
C LEU A 145 19.61 -6.15 18.86
N ASP A 146 20.71 -6.30 19.59
CA ASP A 146 21.01 -5.40 20.71
C ASP A 146 21.08 -3.95 20.22
N GLU A 147 20.35 -3.08 20.91
CA GLU A 147 20.18 -1.67 20.54
C GLU A 147 20.01 -0.78 21.77
N ASP A 148 20.20 0.51 21.55
CA ASP A 148 20.13 1.54 22.59
C ASP A 148 19.21 2.66 22.12
N LEU A 149 18.11 2.85 22.85
CA LEU A 149 17.26 4.01 22.68
C LEU A 149 18.01 5.25 23.18
N PRO A 150 18.28 6.24 22.31
CA PRO A 150 18.93 7.47 22.75
C PRO A 150 18.02 8.26 23.70
N ALA A 151 18.60 8.91 24.71
CA ALA A 151 17.86 9.88 25.51
C ALA A 151 17.33 11.01 24.62
N GLY A 152 16.09 11.42 24.86
CA GLY A 152 15.44 12.55 24.20
C GLY A 152 14.80 13.49 25.22
N LEU A 153 14.11 14.52 24.72
CA LEU A 153 13.35 15.44 25.57
C LEU A 153 12.20 14.74 26.32
N TRP A 154 11.62 13.70 25.71
CA TRP A 154 10.41 13.02 26.21
C TRP A 154 10.65 11.64 26.80
N ASN A 155 11.85 11.08 26.68
CA ASN A 155 12.18 9.73 27.12
C ASN A 155 13.62 9.64 27.66
N PRO A 156 13.88 8.85 28.71
CA PRO A 156 15.25 8.51 29.11
C PRO A 156 15.92 7.60 28.08
N ALA A 157 17.25 7.49 28.15
CA ALA A 157 17.97 6.45 27.43
C ALA A 157 17.61 5.07 28.00
N ALA A 158 17.57 4.06 27.14
CA ALA A 158 17.30 2.67 27.53
C ALA A 158 18.09 1.70 26.66
N HIS A 159 18.47 0.57 27.24
CA HIS A 159 19.10 -0.53 26.51
C HIS A 159 18.08 -1.65 26.29
N PHE A 160 18.05 -2.20 25.08
CA PHE A 160 17.20 -3.34 24.74
C PHE A 160 18.05 -4.50 24.24
N ALA A 161 17.90 -5.65 24.91
CA ALA A 161 18.51 -6.89 24.46
C ALA A 161 17.78 -7.42 23.21
N GLY A 162 18.54 -7.92 22.24
CA GLY A 162 18.00 -8.51 21.04
C GLY A 162 17.23 -9.81 21.30
N PHE A 163 16.28 -10.10 20.42
CA PHE A 163 15.46 -11.31 20.48
C PHE A 163 14.98 -11.71 19.08
N GLU A 164 14.59 -12.98 18.94
CA GLU A 164 13.98 -13.49 17.71
C GLU A 164 12.50 -13.16 17.68
N THR A 165 11.98 -12.83 16.49
CA THR A 165 10.56 -12.56 16.32
C THR A 165 9.86 -13.71 15.62
N ASN A 166 10.15 -13.94 14.33
CA ASN A 166 9.44 -14.91 13.52
C ASN A 166 10.32 -16.13 13.26
N ASN A 167 9.71 -17.30 13.24
CA ASN A 167 10.32 -18.56 12.82
C ASN A 167 9.27 -19.39 12.07
N TRP A 168 9.14 -19.07 10.78
CA TRP A 168 8.14 -19.67 9.90
C TRP A 168 8.73 -20.79 9.07
N LYS A 169 7.93 -21.83 8.88
CA LYS A 169 8.21 -22.95 7.99
C LYS A 169 7.03 -23.15 7.06
N ASP A 170 7.27 -23.18 5.76
CA ASP A 170 6.22 -23.27 4.77
C ASP A 170 6.54 -24.32 3.70
N ILE A 171 5.47 -24.94 3.19
CA ILE A 171 5.51 -25.73 1.97
C ILE A 171 4.64 -25.05 0.93
N SER A 172 5.21 -24.79 -0.23
CA SER A 172 4.57 -24.08 -1.34
C SER A 172 4.56 -24.97 -2.59
N PRO A 173 3.52 -25.81 -2.78
CA PRO A 173 3.38 -26.60 -3.99
C PRO A 173 2.92 -25.74 -5.17
N ARG A 174 3.36 -26.11 -6.36
CA ARG A 174 2.94 -25.53 -7.64
C ARG A 174 2.78 -26.64 -8.65
N ILE A 175 1.59 -26.77 -9.23
CA ILE A 175 1.29 -27.79 -10.23
C ILE A 175 0.60 -27.11 -11.40
N GLY A 176 1.10 -27.36 -12.61
CA GLY A 176 0.52 -26.90 -13.86
C GLY A 176 0.51 -28.01 -14.89
N VAL A 177 -0.57 -28.10 -15.65
CA VAL A 177 -0.72 -29.05 -16.76
C VAL A 177 -1.06 -28.28 -18.01
N SER A 178 -0.37 -28.57 -19.11
CA SER A 178 -0.76 -28.18 -20.45
C SER A 178 -1.07 -29.41 -21.29
N TYR A 179 -2.21 -29.43 -21.94
CA TYR A 179 -2.67 -30.54 -22.76
C TYR A 179 -3.04 -30.08 -24.16
N ASP A 180 -2.39 -30.64 -25.17
CA ASP A 180 -2.78 -30.47 -26.56
C ASP A 180 -4.05 -31.29 -26.83
N LEU A 181 -5.17 -30.62 -27.13
CA LEU A 181 -6.51 -31.21 -27.27
C LEU A 181 -6.71 -32.05 -28.52
N PHE A 182 -5.87 -31.88 -29.55
CA PHE A 182 -6.01 -32.64 -30.80
C PHE A 182 -4.72 -33.34 -31.24
N GLY A 183 -3.58 -33.07 -30.58
CA GLY A 183 -2.28 -33.62 -30.98
C GLY A 183 -1.66 -32.88 -32.16
N THR A 184 -2.22 -31.71 -32.51
CA THR A 184 -1.81 -30.90 -33.66
C THR A 184 -0.93 -29.71 -33.25
N GLY A 185 -0.74 -29.48 -31.95
CA GLY A 185 -0.09 -28.29 -31.38
C GLY A 185 -0.92 -27.00 -31.48
N ARG A 186 -2.11 -27.05 -32.08
CA ARG A 186 -2.91 -25.84 -32.37
C ARG A 186 -3.86 -25.44 -31.26
N THR A 187 -4.31 -26.37 -30.43
CA THR A 187 -5.24 -26.08 -29.34
C THR A 187 -4.73 -26.69 -28.05
N ALA A 188 -4.40 -25.85 -27.07
CA ALA A 188 -3.92 -26.30 -25.78
C ALA A 188 -4.80 -25.76 -24.66
N VAL A 189 -5.19 -26.65 -23.73
CA VAL A 189 -5.77 -26.26 -22.45
C VAL A 189 -4.65 -26.27 -21.42
N LYS A 190 -4.56 -25.23 -20.62
CA LYS A 190 -3.59 -25.10 -19.53
C LYS A 190 -4.32 -24.83 -18.24
N ALA A 191 -3.96 -25.53 -17.19
CA ALA A 191 -4.50 -25.31 -15.85
C ALA A 191 -3.39 -25.36 -14.83
N SER A 192 -3.44 -24.53 -13.79
CA SER A 192 -2.47 -24.55 -12.70
C SER A 192 -3.09 -24.15 -11.36
N VAL A 193 -2.50 -24.70 -10.30
CA VAL A 193 -2.71 -24.31 -8.91
C VAL A 193 -1.35 -24.06 -8.27
N ALA A 194 -1.22 -22.93 -7.57
CA ALA A 194 0.03 -22.56 -6.92
C ALA A 194 -0.24 -21.88 -5.57
N ARG A 195 0.56 -22.26 -4.56
CA ARG A 195 0.65 -21.52 -3.30
C ARG A 195 1.85 -20.58 -3.34
N TYR A 196 1.65 -19.37 -2.84
CA TYR A 196 2.71 -18.39 -2.61
C TYR A 196 2.57 -17.88 -1.19
N VAL A 197 3.69 -17.81 -0.47
CA VAL A 197 3.72 -17.23 0.88
C VAL A 197 4.21 -15.80 0.80
N ASN A 198 3.80 -14.98 1.78
CA ASN A 198 4.20 -13.59 1.84
C ASN A 198 5.72 -13.46 1.94
N GLY A 199 6.26 -12.53 1.15
CA GLY A 199 7.64 -12.09 1.34
C GLY A 199 7.73 -11.26 2.62
N GLU A 200 8.80 -11.45 3.37
CA GLU A 200 9.08 -10.69 4.59
C GLU A 200 10.55 -10.30 4.56
N ASN A 201 10.88 -9.16 5.15
CA ASN A 201 12.26 -8.66 5.23
C ASN A 201 12.76 -8.61 6.67
N VAL A 202 12.30 -7.60 7.40
CA VAL A 202 12.47 -7.42 8.85
C VAL A 202 11.26 -6.66 9.37
N THR A 203 10.10 -6.76 8.72
CA THR A 203 8.94 -5.91 9.03
C THR A 203 8.37 -6.29 10.39
N THR A 204 8.22 -7.58 10.68
CA THR A 204 7.70 -8.01 11.98
C THR A 204 8.70 -7.73 13.10
N ALA A 205 10.00 -7.95 12.85
CA ALA A 205 11.09 -7.53 13.73
C ALA A 205 11.06 -6.02 13.99
N GLY A 206 10.82 -5.20 12.96
CA GLY A 206 10.66 -3.77 13.10
C GLY A 206 9.41 -3.38 13.89
N THR A 207 8.27 -4.03 13.66
CA THR A 207 7.03 -3.76 14.41
C THR A 207 7.16 -4.14 15.89
N LEU A 208 7.82 -5.27 16.18
CA LEU A 208 8.07 -5.76 17.55
C LEU A 208 9.29 -5.13 18.21
N ASN A 209 10.12 -4.40 17.46
CA ASN A 209 11.28 -3.71 17.97
C ASN A 209 10.87 -2.82 19.17
N PRO A 210 11.50 -2.96 20.35
CA PRO A 210 11.13 -2.20 21.54
C PRO A 210 11.04 -0.70 21.32
N GLU A 211 11.91 -0.12 20.47
CA GLU A 211 11.87 1.31 20.15
C GLU A 211 10.66 1.72 19.28
N ASN A 212 10.01 0.79 18.57
CA ASN A 212 8.74 1.03 17.86
C ASN A 212 7.50 0.65 18.69
N THR A 213 7.62 -0.32 19.61
CA THR A 213 6.48 -0.74 20.44
C THR A 213 6.24 0.18 21.62
N ILE A 214 7.23 0.98 22.02
CA ILE A 214 7.01 2.16 22.85
C ILE A 214 6.38 3.27 22.01
N SER A 215 5.53 4.08 22.61
CA SER A 215 4.89 5.17 21.88
C SER A 215 5.92 6.21 21.41
N ARG A 216 6.04 6.34 20.09
CA ARG A 216 6.99 7.23 19.43
C ARG A 216 6.47 8.64 19.14
N ALA A 217 5.17 8.84 19.23
CA ALA A 217 4.57 10.14 18.95
C ALA A 217 3.29 10.39 19.78
N ASP A 218 3.11 11.65 20.16
CA ASP A 218 1.88 12.19 20.73
C ASP A 218 1.57 13.50 20.02
N THR A 219 0.40 13.57 19.38
CA THR A 219 -0.05 14.80 18.72
C THR A 219 -1.04 15.49 19.63
N ARG A 220 -0.72 16.72 20.01
CA ARG A 220 -1.57 17.54 20.87
C ARG A 220 -2.03 18.76 20.09
N THR A 221 -3.25 19.21 20.36
CA THR A 221 -3.67 20.54 19.90
C THR A 221 -2.75 21.58 20.53
N TRP A 222 -2.43 22.63 19.78
CA TRP A 222 -1.54 23.70 20.24
C TRP A 222 -2.25 25.03 20.12
N THR A 223 -2.34 25.73 21.26
CA THR A 223 -2.85 27.10 21.35
C THR A 223 -1.72 27.98 21.87
N ASP A 224 -1.17 28.80 20.98
CA ASP A 224 -0.13 29.76 21.33
C ASP A 224 -0.74 30.95 22.08
N LEU A 225 -0.49 31.00 23.39
CA LEU A 225 -1.08 32.00 24.29
C LEU A 225 -0.26 33.29 24.29
N ASN A 226 1.04 33.21 24.00
CA ASN A 226 1.99 34.31 24.15
C ASN A 226 2.46 34.91 22.80
N ARG A 227 2.11 34.27 21.68
CA ARG A 227 2.43 34.63 20.29
C ARG A 227 3.91 34.54 19.92
N ASP A 228 4.66 33.64 20.54
CA ASP A 228 6.07 33.39 20.22
C ASP A 228 6.28 32.30 19.15
N PHE A 229 5.20 31.62 18.73
CA PHE A 229 5.20 30.54 17.75
C PHE A 229 6.15 29.37 18.08
N THR A 230 6.32 29.07 19.37
CA THR A 230 7.10 27.93 19.85
C THR A 230 6.53 27.36 21.15
N ILE A 231 6.65 26.05 21.35
CA ILE A 231 6.29 25.44 22.64
C ILE A 231 7.41 25.55 23.68
N PHE A 232 8.51 26.25 23.37
CA PHE A 232 9.68 26.36 24.22
C PHE A 232 9.83 27.77 24.78
N ASN A 233 10.04 27.86 26.08
CA ASN A 233 10.52 29.06 26.73
C ASN A 233 11.96 29.38 26.31
N ALA A 234 12.42 30.61 26.58
CA ALA A 234 13.79 31.05 26.26
C ALA A 234 14.88 30.19 26.95
N ASP A 235 14.56 29.59 28.09
CA ASP A 235 15.43 28.67 28.84
C ASP A 235 15.41 27.22 28.31
N GLY A 236 14.56 26.91 27.33
CA GLY A 236 14.40 25.59 26.72
C GLY A 236 13.35 24.69 27.39
N SER A 237 12.67 25.15 28.45
CA SER A 237 11.56 24.41 29.06
C SER A 237 10.28 24.45 28.20
N VAL A 238 9.41 23.45 28.36
CA VAL A 238 8.19 23.30 27.54
C VAL A 238 7.01 24.03 28.17
N GLN A 239 6.27 24.79 27.35
CA GLN A 239 5.04 25.50 27.70
C GLN A 239 3.82 24.55 27.70
N PHE A 240 3.73 23.66 28.70
CA PHE A 240 2.67 22.63 28.74
C PHE A 240 1.24 23.18 28.79
N ASN A 241 1.06 24.42 29.27
CA ASN A 241 -0.24 25.12 29.30
C ASN A 241 -0.76 25.50 27.90
N GLU A 242 0.08 25.44 26.87
CA GLU A 242 -0.30 25.68 25.47
C GLU A 242 -0.70 24.41 24.73
N LEU A 243 -0.48 23.25 25.34
CA LEU A 243 -0.76 21.93 24.76
C LEU A 243 -2.07 21.37 25.29
N GLY A 244 -2.90 20.87 24.38
CA GLY A 244 -4.10 20.11 24.73
C GLY A 244 -3.81 18.77 25.41
N PRO A 245 -4.85 18.03 25.85
CA PRO A 245 -4.68 16.74 26.48
C PRO A 245 -3.92 15.77 25.58
N SER A 246 -3.17 14.86 26.19
CA SER A 246 -2.47 13.79 25.46
C SER A 246 -3.47 12.88 24.75
N THR A 247 -3.13 12.50 23.52
CA THR A 247 -3.88 11.47 22.77
C THR A 247 -3.28 10.07 22.97
N ASN A 248 -2.16 9.98 23.68
CA ASN A 248 -1.43 8.74 23.95
C ASN A 248 -0.81 8.75 25.35
N ALA A 249 -1.46 8.06 26.30
CA ALA A 249 -1.02 8.01 27.69
C ALA A 249 0.34 7.29 27.91
N ASN A 250 0.83 6.56 26.91
CA ASN A 250 2.09 5.82 26.96
C ASN A 250 3.27 6.58 26.30
N PHE A 251 3.04 7.76 25.72
CA PHE A 251 4.11 8.54 25.09
C PHE A 251 5.26 8.85 26.05
N GLY A 252 6.49 8.63 25.59
CA GLY A 252 7.71 8.85 26.37
C GLY A 252 7.98 7.80 27.46
N LYS A 253 7.08 6.82 27.66
CA LYS A 253 7.24 5.73 28.62
C LYS A 253 7.80 4.48 27.94
N LEU A 254 8.61 3.72 28.67
CA LEU A 254 9.13 2.41 28.23
C LEU A 254 8.08 1.31 28.43
N ILE A 255 6.87 1.53 27.91
CA ILE A 255 5.76 0.57 27.97
C ILE A 255 5.52 0.06 26.55
N GLN A 256 5.69 -1.26 26.38
CA GLN A 256 5.34 -1.94 25.14
C GLN A 256 3.81 -1.94 24.97
N SER A 257 3.31 -1.23 23.96
CA SER A 257 1.88 -1.18 23.64
C SER A 257 1.47 -2.07 22.47
N THR A 258 2.42 -2.76 21.83
CA THR A 258 2.17 -3.62 20.67
C THR A 258 2.91 -4.96 20.81
N THR A 259 2.19 -6.06 20.66
CA THR A 259 2.71 -7.44 20.70
C THR A 259 2.10 -8.27 19.57
N TYR A 260 2.62 -9.48 19.38
CA TYR A 260 2.06 -10.47 18.46
C TYR A 260 1.68 -11.73 19.23
N ASP A 261 0.59 -12.37 18.83
CA ASP A 261 0.25 -13.72 19.28
C ASP A 261 1.30 -14.71 18.74
N PRO A 262 1.92 -15.55 19.59
CA PRO A 262 2.94 -16.52 19.17
C PRO A 262 2.50 -17.45 18.03
N SER A 263 1.20 -17.71 17.90
CA SER A 263 0.61 -18.52 16.82
C SER A 263 0.80 -17.90 15.43
N THR A 264 0.99 -16.59 15.35
CA THR A 264 1.27 -15.87 14.09
C THR A 264 2.76 -15.85 13.75
N LEU A 265 3.64 -16.04 14.75
CA LEU A 265 5.09 -15.83 14.62
C LEU A 265 5.87 -17.12 14.37
N THR A 266 5.41 -18.25 14.91
CA THR A 266 6.20 -19.48 14.94
C THR A 266 5.40 -20.69 14.49
N GLY A 267 6.06 -21.57 13.71
CA GLY A 267 5.50 -22.86 13.33
C GLY A 267 5.33 -23.06 11.82
N TRP A 268 4.52 -24.05 11.48
CA TRP A 268 4.31 -24.49 10.10
C TRP A 268 3.05 -23.88 9.49
N GLY A 269 3.20 -23.27 8.32
CA GLY A 269 2.08 -22.80 7.52
C GLY A 269 1.25 -21.71 8.21
N VAL A 270 1.83 -20.94 9.13
CA VAL A 270 1.20 -19.81 9.82
C VAL A 270 1.42 -18.48 9.09
N ARG A 271 2.38 -18.43 8.16
CA ARG A 271 2.70 -17.25 7.35
C ARG A 271 1.51 -16.87 6.45
N PRO A 272 1.19 -15.57 6.28
CA PRO A 272 0.23 -15.12 5.27
C PRO A 272 0.58 -15.68 3.89
N TYR A 273 -0.42 -16.12 3.14
CA TYR A 273 -0.23 -16.74 1.84
C TYR A 273 -1.37 -16.40 0.88
N ASN A 274 -1.15 -16.67 -0.40
CA ASN A 274 -2.20 -16.69 -1.40
C ASN A 274 -2.16 -17.99 -2.20
N MET A 275 -3.35 -18.50 -2.50
CA MET A 275 -3.59 -19.56 -3.47
C MET A 275 -3.99 -18.95 -4.79
N GLU A 276 -3.39 -19.42 -5.87
CA GLU A 276 -3.71 -19.01 -7.23
C GLU A 276 -4.18 -20.21 -8.04
N TYR A 277 -5.29 -20.02 -8.74
CA TYR A 277 -5.83 -20.94 -9.72
C TYR A 277 -5.87 -20.22 -11.07
N ALA A 278 -5.36 -20.86 -12.12
CA ALA A 278 -5.42 -20.33 -13.47
C ALA A 278 -5.86 -21.42 -14.44
N VAL A 279 -6.77 -21.08 -15.34
CA VAL A 279 -7.20 -21.95 -16.45
C VAL A 279 -7.17 -21.12 -17.72
N SER A 280 -6.58 -21.65 -18.79
CA SER A 280 -6.56 -20.98 -20.09
C SER A 280 -6.72 -21.96 -21.23
N VAL A 281 -7.29 -21.45 -22.32
CA VAL A 281 -7.38 -22.13 -23.60
C VAL A 281 -6.68 -21.26 -24.62
N GLN A 282 -5.68 -21.84 -25.28
CA GLN A 282 -4.96 -21.21 -26.36
C GLN A 282 -5.27 -21.94 -27.67
N HIS A 283 -5.58 -21.18 -28.71
CA HIS A 283 -5.91 -21.73 -30.02
C HIS A 283 -5.26 -20.94 -31.16
N GLU A 284 -4.66 -21.64 -32.12
CA GLU A 284 -4.27 -21.10 -33.42
C GLU A 284 -5.51 -21.05 -34.34
N LEU A 285 -6.06 -19.84 -34.52
CA LEU A 285 -7.23 -19.60 -35.38
C LEU A 285 -6.90 -19.73 -36.86
N ALA A 286 -5.70 -19.29 -37.24
CA ALA A 286 -5.16 -19.33 -38.59
C ALA A 286 -3.63 -19.27 -38.51
N PRO A 287 -2.89 -19.60 -39.59
CA PRO A 287 -1.45 -19.46 -39.59
C PRO A 287 -1.02 -18.07 -39.12
N LYS A 288 -0.23 -18.04 -38.04
CA LYS A 288 0.29 -16.82 -37.38
C LYS A 288 -0.75 -15.96 -36.65
N VAL A 289 -1.96 -16.47 -36.43
CA VAL A 289 -3.02 -15.83 -35.64
C VAL A 289 -3.43 -16.77 -34.51
N SER A 290 -3.29 -16.31 -33.28
CA SER A 290 -3.66 -17.08 -32.09
C SER A 290 -4.52 -16.27 -31.13
N ILE A 291 -5.45 -16.94 -30.48
CA ILE A 291 -6.23 -16.41 -29.36
C ILE A 291 -5.90 -17.19 -28.09
N ASN A 292 -5.90 -16.49 -26.96
CA ASN A 292 -5.82 -17.06 -25.63
C ASN A 292 -6.95 -16.48 -24.78
N ALA A 293 -7.76 -17.33 -24.16
CA ALA A 293 -8.71 -16.95 -23.15
C ALA A 293 -8.29 -17.58 -21.82
N ALA A 294 -8.17 -16.78 -20.76
CA ALA A 294 -7.75 -17.21 -19.45
C ALA A 294 -8.70 -16.71 -18.36
N TRP A 295 -8.88 -17.52 -17.34
CA TRP A 295 -9.49 -17.18 -16.07
C TRP A 295 -8.47 -17.38 -14.96
N TYR A 296 -8.43 -16.45 -14.02
CA TYR A 296 -7.61 -16.54 -12.83
C TYR A 296 -8.46 -16.25 -11.59
N ARG A 297 -8.09 -16.92 -10.49
CA ARG A 297 -8.63 -16.66 -9.16
C ARG A 297 -7.50 -16.72 -8.15
N ARG A 298 -7.38 -15.68 -7.33
CA ARG A 298 -6.46 -15.64 -6.20
C ARG A 298 -7.25 -15.46 -4.91
N SER A 299 -6.92 -16.23 -3.87
CA SER A 299 -7.49 -16.08 -2.53
C SER A 299 -6.40 -16.04 -1.48
N PHE A 300 -6.53 -15.17 -0.49
CA PHE A 300 -5.54 -14.97 0.57
C PHE A 300 -5.95 -15.73 1.85
N GLY A 301 -4.97 -16.07 2.68
CA GLY A 301 -5.16 -16.80 3.93
C GLY A 301 -4.08 -16.46 4.96
N ASN A 302 -4.31 -16.86 6.21
CA ASN A 302 -3.50 -16.50 7.38
C ASN A 302 -3.27 -14.98 7.51
N GLN A 303 -4.30 -14.21 7.17
CA GLN A 303 -4.27 -12.76 7.36
C GLN A 303 -4.26 -12.46 8.87
N VAL A 304 -3.58 -11.40 9.26
CA VAL A 304 -3.51 -10.94 10.65
C VAL A 304 -4.34 -9.68 10.85
N VAL A 305 -4.86 -9.51 12.05
CA VAL A 305 -5.61 -8.34 12.50
C VAL A 305 -5.07 -7.87 13.84
N VAL A 306 -5.37 -6.64 14.21
CA VAL A 306 -4.98 -6.08 15.50
C VAL A 306 -6.19 -6.06 16.43
N ASP A 307 -5.99 -6.60 17.63
CA ASP A 307 -6.92 -6.64 18.76
C ASP A 307 -6.34 -5.78 19.88
N ASN A 308 -7.07 -4.77 20.35
CA ASN A 308 -6.67 -3.95 21.48
C ASN A 308 -7.24 -4.58 22.73
N ALA A 309 -6.40 -5.32 23.45
CA ALA A 309 -6.78 -6.12 24.62
C ALA A 309 -7.38 -5.31 25.79
N LEU A 310 -7.32 -3.97 25.75
CA LEU A 310 -7.94 -3.07 26.74
C LEU A 310 -9.32 -2.55 26.31
N THR A 311 -9.74 -2.82 25.08
CA THR A 311 -11.04 -2.40 24.55
C THR A 311 -11.83 -3.59 24.05
N GLY A 312 -13.13 -3.40 23.84
CA GLY A 312 -14.00 -4.37 23.20
C GLY A 312 -15.22 -3.64 22.63
N SER A 313 -16.18 -4.39 22.09
CA SER A 313 -17.42 -3.81 21.56
C SER A 313 -18.19 -2.96 22.58
N SER A 314 -18.10 -3.28 23.87
CA SER A 314 -18.70 -2.52 24.97
C SER A 314 -17.98 -1.20 25.30
N SER A 315 -16.77 -0.99 24.79
CA SER A 315 -16.01 0.26 24.92
C SER A 315 -16.49 1.36 23.96
N TYR A 316 -17.47 1.06 23.09
CA TYR A 316 -18.01 2.00 22.10
C TYR A 316 -19.47 2.36 22.43
N ASP A 317 -19.88 3.57 22.07
CA ASP A 317 -21.27 4.01 22.05
C ASP A 317 -21.79 4.07 20.61
N GLY A 318 -23.03 3.63 20.44
CA GLY A 318 -23.70 3.49 19.15
C GLY A 318 -24.67 2.29 19.15
N PRO A 319 -25.21 1.89 18.00
CA PRO A 319 -25.01 2.54 16.71
C PRO A 319 -25.73 3.90 16.66
N PHE A 320 -25.17 4.85 15.93
CA PHE A 320 -25.86 6.08 15.54
C PHE A 320 -25.87 6.23 14.02
N CYS A 321 -26.66 7.19 13.52
CA CYS A 321 -26.74 7.55 12.12
C CYS A 321 -26.42 9.04 11.93
N ILE A 322 -25.87 9.36 10.77
CA ILE A 322 -25.69 10.73 10.30
C ILE A 322 -26.29 10.87 8.90
N THR A 323 -26.78 12.06 8.59
CA THR A 323 -27.25 12.37 7.23
C THR A 323 -26.07 12.83 6.37
N ALA A 324 -25.83 12.17 5.24
CA ALA A 324 -24.88 12.66 4.25
C ALA A 324 -25.33 14.03 3.71
N PRO A 325 -24.44 15.01 3.53
CA PRO A 325 -24.84 16.34 3.06
C PRO A 325 -25.42 16.30 1.64
N ALA A 326 -26.25 17.28 1.29
CA ALA A 326 -26.74 17.43 -0.07
C ALA A 326 -25.60 17.90 -1.00
N ASP A 327 -25.34 17.14 -2.07
CA ASP A 327 -24.41 17.50 -3.14
C ASP A 327 -24.81 16.75 -4.41
N SER A 328 -24.92 17.45 -5.55
CA SER A 328 -25.35 16.85 -6.83
C SER A 328 -24.41 15.78 -7.37
N ASN A 329 -23.14 15.76 -6.94
CA ASN A 329 -22.15 14.76 -7.34
C ASN A 329 -22.13 13.53 -6.41
N LEU A 330 -22.84 13.58 -5.27
CA LEU A 330 -23.07 12.40 -4.46
C LEU A 330 -24.16 11.51 -5.09
N PRO A 331 -24.11 10.19 -4.85
CA PRO A 331 -25.20 9.29 -5.25
C PRO A 331 -26.56 9.81 -4.78
N ASN A 332 -27.54 9.83 -5.68
CA ASN A 332 -28.90 10.33 -5.42
C ASN A 332 -28.99 11.78 -4.88
N GLY A 333 -27.93 12.59 -5.03
CA GLY A 333 -27.90 13.98 -4.58
C GLY A 333 -27.59 14.18 -3.08
N GLY A 334 -27.18 13.13 -2.36
CA GLY A 334 -26.93 13.18 -0.92
C GLY A 334 -28.19 12.94 -0.07
N ASN A 335 -28.22 13.47 1.15
CA ASN A 335 -29.34 13.36 2.11
C ASN A 335 -29.74 11.95 2.57
N TYR A 336 -29.01 10.91 2.18
CA TYR A 336 -29.23 9.55 2.68
C TYR A 336 -28.60 9.38 4.08
N GLN A 337 -29.18 8.48 4.86
CA GLN A 337 -28.62 8.11 6.17
C GLN A 337 -27.42 7.19 6.00
N VAL A 338 -26.34 7.47 6.73
CA VAL A 338 -25.24 6.55 6.95
C VAL A 338 -25.29 6.11 8.41
N CYS A 339 -25.65 4.85 8.62
CA CYS A 339 -25.95 4.25 9.93
C CYS A 339 -24.92 3.20 10.34
N GLY A 340 -25.02 2.72 11.58
CA GLY A 340 -24.11 1.69 12.10
C GLY A 340 -22.78 2.26 12.55
N LEU A 341 -22.75 3.56 12.86
CA LEU A 341 -21.56 4.27 13.30
C LEU A 341 -21.38 4.17 14.81
N TYR A 342 -20.13 4.11 15.24
CA TYR A 342 -19.76 4.04 16.65
C TYR A 342 -18.67 5.03 17.02
N ASP A 343 -18.65 5.49 18.26
CA ASP A 343 -17.55 6.28 18.81
C ASP A 343 -17.05 5.63 20.10
N ILE A 344 -15.73 5.59 20.28
CA ILE A 344 -15.15 5.05 21.51
C ILE A 344 -15.59 5.90 22.71
N LYS A 345 -15.82 5.28 23.86
CA LYS A 345 -16.15 5.99 25.11
C LYS A 345 -14.95 6.82 25.58
N PRO A 346 -15.15 8.04 26.11
CA PRO A 346 -14.06 8.88 26.60
C PRO A 346 -13.16 8.19 27.63
N SER A 347 -13.71 7.30 28.47
CA SER A 347 -12.95 6.55 29.47
C SER A 347 -11.93 5.56 28.89
N PHE A 348 -12.11 5.13 27.64
CA PHE A 348 -11.23 4.18 26.93
C PHE A 348 -10.32 4.88 25.92
N GLN A 349 -10.48 6.19 25.72
CA GLN A 349 -9.67 6.94 24.77
C GLN A 349 -8.20 6.95 25.19
N GLY A 350 -7.31 6.67 24.23
CA GLY A 350 -5.86 6.63 24.47
C GLY A 350 -5.37 5.37 25.21
N GLN A 351 -6.25 4.42 25.53
CA GLN A 351 -5.86 3.10 26.03
C GLN A 351 -5.46 2.21 24.85
N VAL A 352 -4.20 1.78 24.82
CA VAL A 352 -3.63 1.02 23.71
C VAL A 352 -2.84 -0.16 24.24
N GLN A 353 -3.29 -1.37 23.92
CA GLN A 353 -2.54 -2.62 24.07
C GLN A 353 -2.87 -3.54 22.90
N ASN A 354 -2.21 -3.27 21.79
CA ASN A 354 -2.43 -3.95 20.51
C ASN A 354 -1.76 -5.33 20.51
N VAL A 355 -2.50 -6.34 20.08
CA VAL A 355 -2.03 -7.70 19.88
C VAL A 355 -2.38 -8.11 18.45
N TYR A 356 -1.37 -8.44 17.65
CA TYR A 356 -1.61 -9.04 16.33
C TYR A 356 -2.04 -10.49 16.48
N LYS A 357 -3.19 -10.84 15.91
CA LYS A 357 -3.79 -12.18 15.95
C LYS A 357 -4.18 -12.65 14.57
N LEU A 358 -4.44 -13.95 14.40
CA LEU A 358 -4.98 -14.45 13.14
C LEU A 358 -6.41 -13.96 12.97
N ALA A 359 -6.74 -13.46 11.78
CA ALA A 359 -8.10 -13.03 11.46
C ALA A 359 -9.13 -14.14 11.63
N SER A 360 -8.72 -15.41 11.47
CA SER A 360 -9.55 -16.58 11.68
C SER A 360 -10.11 -16.68 13.10
N ASP A 361 -9.40 -16.13 14.10
CA ASP A 361 -9.84 -16.12 15.50
C ASP A 361 -11.10 -15.26 15.70
N PHE A 362 -11.39 -14.39 14.73
CA PHE A 362 -12.52 -13.46 14.74
C PHE A 362 -13.53 -13.71 13.61
N GLY A 363 -13.44 -14.84 12.90
CA GLY A 363 -14.34 -15.20 11.80
C GLY A 363 -13.77 -14.96 10.40
N GLY A 364 -12.53 -14.48 10.30
CA GLY A 364 -11.75 -14.41 9.05
C GLY A 364 -12.04 -13.18 8.18
N ILE A 365 -11.21 -13.06 7.14
CA ILE A 365 -11.36 -12.07 6.06
C ILE A 365 -11.53 -12.85 4.76
N THR A 366 -12.43 -12.37 3.91
CA THR A 366 -12.46 -12.83 2.52
C THR A 366 -11.70 -11.82 1.69
N ASP A 367 -10.59 -12.23 1.07
CA ASP A 367 -9.95 -11.45 0.01
C ASP A 367 -9.76 -12.35 -1.21
N VAL A 368 -10.61 -12.15 -2.20
CA VAL A 368 -10.67 -12.98 -3.41
C VAL A 368 -10.67 -12.10 -4.64
N TYR A 369 -9.66 -12.29 -5.47
CA TYR A 369 -9.58 -11.70 -6.80
C TYR A 369 -10.00 -12.74 -7.82
N SER A 370 -10.75 -12.31 -8.83
CA SER A 370 -11.03 -13.13 -9.99
C SER A 370 -11.06 -12.27 -11.24
N GLY A 371 -10.54 -12.80 -12.33
CA GLY A 371 -10.55 -12.08 -13.58
C GLY A 371 -10.47 -12.97 -14.79
N PHE A 372 -10.79 -12.35 -15.92
CA PHE A 372 -10.69 -12.93 -17.24
C PHE A 372 -9.70 -12.12 -18.06
N ASP A 373 -8.95 -12.81 -18.91
CA ASP A 373 -8.09 -12.21 -19.92
C ASP A 373 -8.36 -12.87 -21.26
N VAL A 374 -8.63 -12.08 -22.28
CA VAL A 374 -8.70 -12.56 -23.66
C VAL A 374 -7.70 -11.78 -24.47
N THR A 375 -6.73 -12.47 -25.06
CA THR A 375 -5.67 -11.87 -25.86
C THR A 375 -5.61 -12.51 -27.24
N VAL A 376 -5.54 -11.69 -28.28
CA VAL A 376 -5.32 -12.09 -29.67
C VAL A 376 -3.95 -11.60 -30.12
N ASN A 377 -3.20 -12.46 -30.79
CA ASN A 377 -1.91 -12.15 -31.41
C ASN A 377 -1.96 -12.52 -32.89
N ALA A 378 -1.61 -11.59 -33.76
CA ALA A 378 -1.53 -11.80 -35.21
C ALA A 378 -0.20 -11.28 -35.74
N ARG A 379 0.58 -12.16 -36.39
CA ARG A 379 1.82 -11.83 -37.11
C ARG A 379 1.59 -12.04 -38.60
N MET A 380 1.09 -11.04 -39.30
CA MET A 380 0.73 -11.17 -40.71
C MET A 380 1.96 -11.05 -41.64
N ARG A 381 1.74 -11.19 -42.95
CA ARG A 381 2.82 -11.00 -43.95
C ARG A 381 3.26 -9.53 -43.99
N ALA A 382 4.39 -9.27 -44.67
CA ALA A 382 4.94 -7.92 -44.85
C ALA A 382 5.24 -7.16 -43.53
N GLY A 383 5.67 -7.88 -42.49
CA GLY A 383 6.12 -7.24 -41.23
C GLY A 383 5.00 -6.61 -40.41
N THR A 384 3.72 -6.93 -40.66
CA THR A 384 2.60 -6.48 -39.83
C THR A 384 2.45 -7.31 -38.58
N PHE A 385 2.30 -6.65 -37.44
CA PHE A 385 1.98 -7.25 -36.15
C PHE A 385 0.76 -6.55 -35.54
N VAL A 386 -0.16 -7.32 -34.97
CA VAL A 386 -1.27 -6.82 -34.17
C VAL A 386 -1.40 -7.69 -32.94
N GLN A 387 -1.49 -7.07 -31.77
CA GLN A 387 -1.80 -7.73 -30.52
C GLN A 387 -2.82 -6.89 -29.77
N GLY A 388 -3.88 -7.51 -29.28
CA GLY A 388 -4.84 -6.82 -28.45
C GLY A 388 -5.50 -7.76 -27.48
N GLY A 389 -6.04 -7.20 -26.40
CA GLY A 389 -6.74 -7.98 -25.41
C GLY A 389 -7.64 -7.15 -24.53
N ILE A 390 -8.53 -7.89 -23.86
CA ILE A 390 -9.44 -7.38 -22.86
C ILE A 390 -9.11 -8.11 -21.56
N ASN A 391 -8.91 -7.34 -20.50
CA ASN A 391 -8.76 -7.85 -19.15
C ASN A 391 -9.96 -7.35 -18.33
N ALA A 392 -10.62 -8.22 -17.59
CA ALA A 392 -11.72 -7.83 -16.72
C ALA A 392 -11.55 -8.45 -15.35
N GLN A 393 -11.42 -7.63 -14.30
CA GLN A 393 -11.15 -8.09 -12.94
C GLN A 393 -12.24 -7.65 -11.97
N GLN A 394 -12.49 -8.50 -10.97
CA GLN A 394 -13.26 -8.20 -9.78
C GLN A 394 -12.46 -8.57 -8.53
N ARG A 395 -12.80 -7.92 -7.42
CA ARG A 395 -12.33 -8.28 -6.08
C ARG A 395 -13.53 -8.33 -5.13
N HIS A 396 -13.62 -9.41 -4.36
CA HIS A 396 -14.49 -9.50 -3.19
C HIS A 396 -13.61 -9.39 -1.96
N TYR A 397 -13.85 -8.35 -1.16
CA TYR A 397 -13.10 -8.04 0.03
C TYR A 397 -14.08 -7.82 1.20
N ASP A 398 -14.13 -8.77 2.13
CA ASP A 398 -15.00 -8.76 3.30
C ASP A 398 -14.17 -8.81 4.57
N THR A 399 -14.26 -7.75 5.36
CA THR A 399 -13.60 -7.61 6.66
C THR A 399 -14.59 -7.41 7.81
N CYS A 400 -15.86 -7.77 7.63
CA CYS A 400 -16.94 -7.52 8.61
C CYS A 400 -16.79 -8.29 9.93
N ASN A 401 -15.98 -9.33 9.93
CA ASN A 401 -15.70 -10.18 11.09
C ASN A 401 -14.33 -9.85 11.71
N ALA A 402 -13.35 -9.46 10.89
CA ALA A 402 -11.98 -9.20 11.31
C ALA A 402 -11.38 -8.04 10.47
N PRO A 403 -11.54 -6.76 10.87
CA PRO A 403 -10.98 -5.63 10.13
C PRO A 403 -9.45 -5.69 10.05
N LEU A 404 -8.92 -5.60 8.83
CA LEU A 404 -7.47 -5.57 8.57
C LEU A 404 -6.84 -4.26 9.02
N GLU A 405 -5.66 -4.36 9.63
CA GLU A 405 -4.80 -3.21 9.88
C GLU A 405 -4.21 -2.68 8.56
N ALA A 406 -4.30 -1.37 8.37
CA ALA A 406 -3.30 -0.63 7.61
C ALA A 406 -2.47 0.17 8.62
N ALA A 407 -1.33 -0.42 9.03
CA ALA A 407 -0.19 0.12 9.80
C ALA A 407 -0.44 1.35 10.71
N VAL A 408 -0.24 1.19 12.03
CA VAL A 408 -0.13 2.32 12.98
C VAL A 408 1.20 2.24 13.74
N PRO A 409 2.07 3.28 13.68
CA PRO A 409 2.01 4.39 14.66
C PRO A 409 2.14 5.80 14.05
N GLY A 410 1.21 6.71 14.39
CA GLY A 410 1.19 8.11 13.93
C GLY A 410 0.32 8.34 12.69
N ILE A 411 -0.99 8.43 12.93
CA ILE A 411 -2.10 8.63 11.99
C ILE A 411 -1.71 9.21 10.61
N ALA A 412 -1.72 8.34 9.60
CA ALA A 412 -2.17 8.66 8.24
C ALA A 412 -2.67 7.38 7.57
N ALA A 413 -3.78 6.83 8.09
CA ALA A 413 -4.55 5.83 7.38
C ALA A 413 -5.32 6.50 6.23
N LEU A 414 -5.29 5.90 5.05
CA LEU A 414 -6.24 6.20 3.97
C LEU A 414 -7.65 5.76 4.42
N ALA A 415 -8.37 6.68 5.08
CA ALA A 415 -9.82 6.82 5.25
C ALA A 415 -10.74 5.57 5.37
N TYR A 416 -10.26 4.50 6.00
CA TYR A 416 -11.11 3.59 6.79
C TYR A 416 -10.43 3.39 8.14
N THR A 417 -10.66 4.28 9.10
CA THR A 417 -10.40 3.98 10.52
C THR A 417 -11.72 3.57 11.13
N VAL A 418 -11.82 2.41 11.79
CA VAL A 418 -10.90 1.99 12.86
C VAL A 418 -10.50 0.51 12.71
N PRO A 419 -9.25 0.18 12.34
CA PRO A 419 -8.80 -1.20 12.36
C PRO A 419 -8.39 -1.58 13.79
N GLN A 420 -9.38 -2.01 14.57
CA GLN A 420 -9.24 -2.90 15.71
C GLN A 420 -10.46 -3.83 15.64
N VAL A 421 -10.28 -5.13 15.86
CA VAL A 421 -11.43 -6.06 15.86
C VAL A 421 -12.50 -5.68 16.88
N ASP A 422 -12.12 -4.88 17.87
CA ASP A 422 -12.97 -4.38 18.94
C ASP A 422 -14.01 -3.34 18.51
N ASN A 423 -13.80 -2.65 17.38
CA ASN A 423 -14.76 -1.67 16.91
C ASN A 423 -15.94 -2.38 16.22
N PRO A 424 -17.19 -2.24 16.74
CA PRO A 424 -18.36 -2.90 16.16
C PRO A 424 -18.87 -2.27 14.85
N GLU A 425 -18.25 -1.20 14.35
CA GLU A 425 -18.64 -0.53 13.10
C GLU A 425 -18.40 -1.40 11.86
N LYS A 426 -19.47 -1.61 11.07
CA LYS A 426 -19.49 -2.49 9.89
C LYS A 426 -19.84 -1.76 8.58
N VAL A 427 -19.71 -0.45 8.57
CA VAL A 427 -20.04 0.35 7.38
C VAL A 427 -19.07 0.01 6.24
N PHE A 428 -19.60 -0.48 5.12
CA PHE A 428 -18.85 -0.87 3.93
C PHE A 428 -17.72 -1.90 4.16
N CYS A 429 -17.88 -2.79 5.14
CA CYS A 429 -16.91 -3.86 5.42
C CYS A 429 -16.94 -5.01 4.41
N ASP A 430 -18.08 -5.25 3.73
CA ASP A 430 -18.21 -6.18 2.62
C ASP A 430 -18.24 -5.40 1.31
N GLN A 431 -17.21 -5.56 0.49
CA GLN A 431 -17.00 -4.83 -0.75
C GLN A 431 -16.85 -5.80 -1.91
N LYS A 432 -17.80 -5.75 -2.83
CA LYS A 432 -17.76 -6.54 -4.07
C LYS A 432 -17.66 -5.62 -5.28
N TYR A 433 -16.45 -5.47 -5.79
CA TYR A 433 -16.21 -4.67 -6.99
C TYR A 433 -16.68 -5.45 -8.24
N PRO A 434 -17.53 -4.89 -9.11
CA PRO A 434 -17.90 -5.53 -10.37
C PRO A 434 -16.71 -5.71 -11.31
N PHE A 435 -16.86 -6.61 -12.30
CA PHE A 435 -15.90 -6.76 -13.39
C PHE A 435 -15.73 -5.45 -14.17
N ARG A 436 -14.50 -4.94 -14.24
CA ARG A 436 -14.16 -3.74 -15.00
C ARG A 436 -13.27 -4.09 -16.19
N PRO A 437 -13.73 -3.90 -17.44
CA PRO A 437 -12.92 -4.20 -18.60
C PRO A 437 -11.89 -3.10 -18.86
N ASP A 438 -10.63 -3.50 -18.99
CA ASP A 438 -9.52 -2.75 -19.52
C ASP A 438 -9.16 -3.33 -20.90
N VAL A 439 -8.96 -2.45 -21.89
CA VAL A 439 -8.64 -2.87 -23.26
C VAL A 439 -7.29 -2.30 -23.64
N LYS A 440 -6.43 -3.14 -24.21
CA LYS A 440 -5.16 -2.72 -24.78
C LYS A 440 -5.01 -3.30 -26.17
N LEU A 441 -4.56 -2.48 -27.11
CA LEU A 441 -4.31 -2.85 -28.49
C LEU A 441 -2.97 -2.24 -28.90
N MET A 442 -2.17 -3.00 -29.63
CA MET A 442 -0.96 -2.51 -30.28
C MET A 442 -0.87 -3.08 -31.68
N ALA A 443 -0.41 -2.26 -32.61
CA ALA A 443 -0.20 -2.66 -33.98
C ALA A 443 1.07 -2.01 -34.52
N SER A 444 1.77 -2.72 -35.39
CA SER A 444 2.88 -2.18 -36.16
C SER A 444 2.91 -2.76 -37.57
N HIS A 445 3.48 -2.00 -38.50
CA HIS A 445 3.65 -2.42 -39.88
C HIS A 445 4.96 -1.86 -40.44
N MET A 446 5.69 -2.71 -41.16
CA MET A 446 6.89 -2.30 -41.89
C MET A 446 6.50 -1.93 -43.32
N LEU A 447 6.60 -0.63 -43.63
CA LEU A 447 6.46 -0.09 -44.97
C LEU A 447 7.76 -0.31 -45.78
N PRO A 448 7.72 -0.10 -47.11
CA PRO A 448 8.93 -0.03 -47.91
C PRO A 448 9.97 0.95 -47.34
N TRP A 449 11.23 0.70 -47.70
CA TRP A 449 12.37 1.48 -47.26
C TRP A 449 12.59 1.46 -45.73
N ASP A 450 12.42 0.34 -45.03
CA ASP A 450 12.73 0.26 -43.58
C ASP A 450 12.03 1.35 -42.72
N VAL A 451 10.82 1.77 -43.11
CA VAL A 451 9.95 2.66 -42.33
C VAL A 451 8.97 1.79 -41.55
N ALA A 452 9.03 1.83 -40.23
CA ALA A 452 8.03 1.20 -39.37
C ALA A 452 7.02 2.25 -38.88
N ILE A 453 5.74 1.93 -39.00
CA ILE A 453 4.66 2.65 -38.31
C ILE A 453 4.12 1.77 -37.19
N SER A 454 3.78 2.36 -36.06
CA SER A 454 3.15 1.64 -34.95
C SER A 454 2.19 2.52 -34.18
N GLY A 455 1.20 1.89 -33.57
CA GLY A 455 0.27 2.55 -32.67
C GLY A 455 -0.10 1.65 -31.50
N THR A 456 -0.33 2.27 -30.35
CA THR A 456 -0.86 1.61 -29.15
C THR A 456 -2.09 2.35 -28.68
N TYR A 457 -3.16 1.62 -28.43
CA TYR A 457 -4.39 2.13 -27.85
C TYR A 457 -4.62 1.47 -26.49
N GLN A 458 -5.00 2.26 -25.50
CA GLN A 458 -5.45 1.77 -24.22
C GLN A 458 -6.74 2.46 -23.77
N PHE A 459 -7.62 1.65 -23.19
CA PHE A 459 -8.85 2.07 -22.57
C PHE A 459 -8.93 1.51 -21.16
N SER A 460 -9.28 2.40 -20.23
CA SER A 460 -9.53 2.06 -18.84
C SER A 460 -10.70 2.87 -18.33
N ARG A 461 -11.57 2.25 -17.53
CA ARG A 461 -12.74 2.94 -16.99
C ARG A 461 -12.39 3.72 -15.73
N GLY A 462 -13.03 4.89 -15.57
CA GLY A 462 -13.09 5.65 -14.32
C GLY A 462 -11.72 6.02 -13.74
N VAL A 463 -11.71 6.44 -12.49
CA VAL A 463 -10.48 6.68 -11.73
C VAL A 463 -9.74 5.36 -11.45
N GLN A 464 -8.42 5.40 -11.37
CA GLN A 464 -7.57 4.27 -11.00
C GLN A 464 -6.77 4.61 -9.74
N ASN A 465 -7.37 4.35 -8.58
CA ASN A 465 -6.60 4.30 -7.34
C ASN A 465 -6.13 2.85 -7.10
N PRO A 466 -4.83 2.65 -6.79
CA PRO A 466 -4.25 1.32 -6.64
C PRO A 466 -4.81 0.51 -5.45
N PHE A 467 -5.47 1.16 -4.49
CA PHE A 467 -6.05 0.50 -3.32
C PHE A 467 -7.58 0.27 -3.44
N TYR A 468 -8.28 1.14 -4.17
CA TYR A 468 -9.73 1.08 -4.36
C TYR A 468 -10.12 1.66 -5.73
N PRO A 469 -10.58 0.85 -6.69
CA PRO A 469 -10.77 1.32 -8.05
C PRO A 469 -12.08 2.12 -8.24
N SER A 470 -12.56 2.90 -7.25
CA SER A 470 -13.80 3.70 -7.28
C SER A 470 -13.61 5.09 -6.69
N VAL A 471 -14.54 6.01 -6.99
CA VAL A 471 -14.60 7.35 -6.37
C VAL A 471 -14.93 7.21 -4.88
N ARG A 472 -14.37 8.10 -4.06
CA ARG A 472 -14.62 8.18 -2.62
C ARG A 472 -14.98 9.61 -2.22
N ALA A 473 -15.72 9.72 -1.12
CA ALA A 473 -16.11 10.98 -0.50
C ALA A 473 -15.83 10.89 1.01
N ASP A 474 -14.60 11.16 1.40
CA ASP A 474 -14.15 11.13 2.80
C ASP A 474 -14.60 12.40 3.50
N TRP A 475 -15.70 12.31 4.23
CA TRP A 475 -16.28 13.45 4.92
C TRP A 475 -15.76 13.52 6.37
N PRO A 476 -14.95 14.55 6.74
CA PRO A 476 -14.59 14.81 8.13
C PRO A 476 -15.79 15.45 8.84
N ILE A 477 -16.64 14.61 9.43
CA ILE A 477 -17.89 15.01 10.06
C ILE A 477 -17.56 15.74 11.38
N PRO A 478 -17.94 17.01 11.55
CA PRO A 478 -17.76 17.73 12.80
C PRO A 478 -18.58 17.13 13.94
N ASN A 479 -18.02 17.13 15.15
CA ASN A 479 -18.71 16.69 16.36
C ASN A 479 -20.08 17.38 16.56
N ALA A 480 -20.25 18.63 16.12
CA ALA A 480 -21.54 19.34 16.19
C ALA A 480 -22.69 18.61 15.46
N LEU A 481 -22.39 17.81 14.42
CA LEU A 481 -23.37 16.99 13.71
C LEU A 481 -23.56 15.60 14.35
N ILE A 482 -22.53 15.10 15.04
CA ILE A 482 -22.54 13.76 15.64
C ILE A 482 -23.16 13.77 17.04
N ALA A 483 -22.81 14.76 17.86
CA ALA A 483 -23.17 14.81 19.27
C ALA A 483 -24.68 14.68 19.53
N PRO A 484 -25.59 15.29 18.74
CA PRO A 484 -27.03 15.09 18.90
C PRO A 484 -27.48 13.63 18.67
N ALA A 485 -26.86 12.93 17.71
CA ALA A 485 -27.19 11.54 17.39
C ALA A 485 -26.52 10.53 18.34
N LEU A 486 -25.30 10.84 18.80
CA LEU A 486 -24.53 10.02 19.74
C LEU A 486 -24.97 10.20 21.21
N GLY A 487 -25.60 11.34 21.54
CA GLY A 487 -26.00 11.69 22.90
C GLY A 487 -24.88 12.25 23.78
N ARG A 488 -23.67 12.42 23.22
CA ARG A 488 -22.50 13.04 23.86
C ARG A 488 -21.54 13.55 22.80
N ASN A 489 -20.57 14.37 23.20
CA ASN A 489 -19.44 14.69 22.33
C ASN A 489 -18.62 13.44 22.01
N LEU A 490 -17.97 13.45 20.83
CA LEU A 490 -16.92 12.50 20.46
C LEU A 490 -15.86 12.42 21.57
N ALA A 491 -15.26 11.24 21.75
CA ALA A 491 -14.11 11.09 22.65
C ALA A 491 -12.99 12.09 22.29
N ALA A 492 -12.74 12.31 21.00
CA ALA A 492 -11.78 13.31 20.51
C ALA A 492 -12.03 14.76 20.97
N GLY A 493 -13.15 15.05 21.65
CA GLY A 493 -13.49 16.35 22.20
C GLY A 493 -14.50 17.13 21.37
N ALA A 494 -14.94 18.28 21.89
CA ALA A 494 -16.03 19.07 21.30
C ALA A 494 -15.73 19.62 19.89
N THR A 495 -14.44 19.81 19.57
CA THR A 495 -13.94 20.25 18.26
C THR A 495 -13.45 19.09 17.38
N GLY A 496 -13.60 17.85 17.84
CA GLY A 496 -13.18 16.67 17.11
C GLY A 496 -14.00 16.42 15.84
N THR A 497 -13.43 15.65 14.93
CA THR A 497 -14.11 15.17 13.72
C THR A 497 -14.01 13.66 13.61
N LYS A 498 -15.02 13.02 13.04
CA LYS A 498 -14.95 11.62 12.58
C LYS A 498 -14.95 11.61 11.06
N THR A 499 -13.96 10.99 10.43
CA THR A 499 -13.89 10.89 8.96
C THR A 499 -14.55 9.59 8.49
N LEU A 500 -15.49 9.70 7.56
CA LEU A 500 -16.20 8.55 6.98
C LEU A 500 -16.32 8.72 5.46
N ASN A 501 -16.04 7.65 4.71
CA ASN A 501 -16.43 7.60 3.31
C ASN A 501 -17.94 7.48 3.19
N ILE A 502 -18.60 8.43 2.52
CA ILE A 502 -20.07 8.43 2.36
C ILE A 502 -20.54 7.84 1.03
N ILE A 503 -19.64 7.34 0.18
CA ILE A 503 -19.99 6.62 -1.06
C ILE A 503 -19.72 5.14 -0.88
N GLU A 504 -20.70 4.29 -1.17
CA GLU A 504 -20.48 2.84 -1.16
C GLU A 504 -19.40 2.45 -2.19
N PRO A 505 -18.32 1.75 -1.76
CA PRO A 505 -17.24 1.38 -2.66
C PRO A 505 -17.71 0.53 -3.84
N GLY A 506 -17.16 0.81 -5.03
CA GLY A 506 -17.53 0.08 -6.24
C GLY A 506 -18.85 0.50 -6.90
N THR A 507 -19.56 1.51 -6.38
CA THR A 507 -20.80 2.02 -7.00
C THR A 507 -20.57 3.19 -7.96
N VAL A 508 -19.58 4.05 -7.69
CA VAL A 508 -19.26 5.24 -8.50
C VAL A 508 -17.80 5.19 -8.97
N TYR A 509 -17.56 5.39 -10.26
CA TYR A 509 -16.23 5.28 -10.87
C TYR A 509 -15.70 6.59 -11.47
N GLY A 510 -16.49 7.66 -11.41
CA GLY A 510 -16.23 8.89 -12.15
C GLY A 510 -16.84 8.85 -13.55
N SER A 511 -16.97 10.03 -14.16
CA SER A 511 -17.55 10.21 -15.50
C SER A 511 -16.52 10.07 -16.63
N GLU A 512 -15.23 10.13 -16.31
CA GLU A 512 -14.15 10.16 -17.28
C GLU A 512 -13.47 8.79 -17.40
N ASN A 513 -13.04 8.45 -18.62
CA ASN A 513 -12.36 7.19 -18.93
C ASN A 513 -11.08 7.49 -19.71
N LEU A 514 -10.06 6.68 -19.48
CA LEU A 514 -8.84 6.70 -20.28
C LEU A 514 -9.17 6.27 -21.70
N ASN A 515 -8.82 7.11 -22.66
CA ASN A 515 -8.80 6.77 -24.08
C ASN A 515 -7.51 7.36 -24.64
N GLN A 516 -6.45 6.56 -24.70
CA GLN A 516 -5.14 7.03 -25.14
C GLN A 516 -4.69 6.26 -26.36
N LEU A 517 -4.35 7.00 -27.40
CA LEU A 517 -3.69 6.52 -28.61
C LEU A 517 -2.29 7.13 -28.65
N ASP A 518 -1.27 6.29 -28.67
CA ASP A 518 0.11 6.71 -28.96
C ASP A 518 0.50 6.18 -30.34
N LEU A 519 1.22 7.00 -31.10
CA LEU A 519 1.66 6.69 -32.45
C LEU A 519 3.17 6.85 -32.54
N ARG A 520 3.81 6.04 -33.38
CA ARG A 520 5.24 6.13 -33.65
C ARG A 520 5.53 5.84 -35.11
N VAL A 521 6.45 6.63 -35.65
CA VAL A 521 7.10 6.38 -36.94
C VAL A 521 8.59 6.24 -36.70
N SER A 522 9.18 5.16 -37.19
CA SER A 522 10.61 4.89 -37.08
C SER A 522 11.20 4.65 -38.46
N ARG A 523 12.33 5.29 -38.77
CA ARG A 523 13.09 5.05 -39.98
C ARG A 523 14.47 4.51 -39.64
N ARG A 524 14.85 3.38 -40.23
CA ARG A 524 16.22 2.86 -40.14
C ARG A 524 17.00 3.19 -41.42
N PHE A 525 18.27 3.54 -41.22
CA PHE A 525 19.28 3.71 -42.24
C PHE A 525 20.42 2.74 -41.92
N LYS A 526 20.88 2.00 -42.94
CA LYS A 526 22.03 1.10 -42.82
C LYS A 526 23.10 1.57 -43.79
N LEU A 527 24.32 1.74 -43.29
CA LEU A 527 25.50 2.11 -44.06
C LEU A 527 26.68 1.22 -43.61
N ASP A 528 26.85 0.08 -44.29
CA ASP A 528 27.87 -0.92 -43.95
C ASP A 528 27.81 -1.36 -42.47
N ARG A 529 28.86 -1.14 -41.67
CA ARG A 529 28.89 -1.42 -40.22
C ARG A 529 28.01 -0.48 -39.38
N TYR A 530 27.60 0.66 -39.92
CA TYR A 530 26.83 1.66 -39.20
C TYR A 530 25.32 1.47 -39.40
N ALA A 531 24.56 1.54 -38.32
CA ALA A 531 23.10 1.61 -38.37
C ALA A 531 22.61 2.83 -37.59
N PHE A 532 21.72 3.59 -38.22
CA PHE A 532 21.08 4.76 -37.62
C PHE A 532 19.57 4.57 -37.64
N ARG A 533 18.89 4.87 -36.53
CA ARG A 533 17.42 4.88 -36.44
C ARG A 533 16.96 6.24 -35.95
N ILE A 534 16.01 6.84 -36.66
CA ILE A 534 15.27 8.02 -36.20
C ILE A 534 13.87 7.57 -35.81
N ASP A 535 13.40 8.08 -34.68
CA ASP A 535 12.08 7.82 -34.12
C ASP A 535 11.32 9.12 -33.92
N ALA A 536 10.04 9.12 -34.27
CA ALA A 536 9.10 10.19 -34.03
C ALA A 536 7.87 9.59 -33.33
N ASP A 537 7.70 9.92 -32.04
CA ASP A 537 6.60 9.44 -31.20
C ASP A 537 5.62 10.59 -30.93
N LEU A 538 4.32 10.34 -31.14
CA LEU A 538 3.21 11.21 -30.74
C LEU A 538 2.44 10.52 -29.63
N TYR A 539 2.62 10.98 -28.39
CA TYR A 539 1.91 10.47 -27.23
C TYR A 539 0.59 11.20 -27.02
N ASN A 540 -0.41 10.48 -26.53
CA ASN A 540 -1.76 10.98 -26.27
C ASN A 540 -2.30 11.76 -27.48
N ALA A 541 -2.31 11.12 -28.65
CA ALA A 541 -2.76 11.70 -29.92
C ALA A 541 -4.22 12.18 -29.85
N LEU A 542 -5.07 11.56 -29.02
CA LEU A 542 -6.45 12.00 -28.77
C LEU A 542 -6.54 13.23 -27.86
N ASN A 543 -5.42 13.66 -27.25
CA ASN A 543 -5.35 14.75 -26.27
C ASN A 543 -6.37 14.60 -25.14
N ASN A 544 -6.54 13.37 -24.67
CA ASN A 544 -7.41 13.03 -23.57
C ASN A 544 -6.82 13.58 -22.25
N ASN A 545 -7.67 14.07 -21.35
CA ASN A 545 -7.32 14.71 -20.08
C ASN A 545 -7.73 13.87 -18.87
N TRP A 546 -7.76 12.54 -19.01
CA TRP A 546 -8.26 11.64 -17.98
C TRP A 546 -7.54 11.80 -16.63
N PRO A 547 -8.28 11.98 -15.52
CA PRO A 547 -7.73 12.07 -14.19
C PRO A 547 -7.46 10.65 -13.68
N TYR A 548 -6.19 10.33 -13.55
CA TYR A 548 -5.76 9.08 -12.94
C TYR A 548 -6.29 8.97 -11.50
N THR A 549 -6.14 10.05 -10.73
CA THR A 549 -6.63 10.20 -9.36
C THR A 549 -7.29 11.56 -9.15
N VAL A 550 -8.24 11.60 -8.22
CA VAL A 550 -8.94 12.81 -7.77
C VAL A 550 -8.83 12.95 -6.25
N ASN A 551 -9.03 14.17 -5.75
CA ASN A 551 -9.11 14.42 -4.31
C ASN A 551 -10.37 13.77 -3.72
N THR A 552 -10.20 12.98 -2.67
CA THR A 552 -11.27 12.21 -2.02
C THR A 552 -11.89 12.92 -0.82
N THR A 553 -11.25 13.96 -0.28
CA THR A 553 -11.77 14.70 0.89
C THR A 553 -13.02 15.47 0.50
N PHE A 554 -14.15 15.06 1.05
CA PHE A 554 -15.45 15.68 0.82
C PHE A 554 -15.67 16.88 1.75
N SER A 555 -16.23 17.95 1.20
CA SER A 555 -16.67 19.13 1.95
C SER A 555 -17.77 19.85 1.18
N THR A 556 -18.74 20.41 1.89
CA THR A 556 -19.77 21.31 1.32
C THR A 556 -19.34 22.78 1.29
N ALA A 557 -18.13 23.10 1.78
CA ALA A 557 -17.61 24.45 1.72
C ALA A 557 -17.39 24.90 0.26
N ALA A 558 -17.55 26.19 -0.02
CA ALA A 558 -17.33 26.74 -1.36
C ALA A 558 -15.89 26.53 -1.87
N THR A 559 -14.94 26.32 -0.95
CA THR A 559 -13.52 26.02 -1.23
C THR A 559 -13.23 24.53 -1.37
N SER A 560 -14.27 23.67 -1.38
CA SER A 560 -14.11 22.23 -1.52
C SER A 560 -13.31 21.88 -2.78
N ALA A 561 -12.32 21.01 -2.61
CA ALA A 561 -11.51 20.49 -3.70
C ALA A 561 -11.88 19.04 -4.03
N TRP A 562 -12.97 18.51 -3.47
CA TRP A 562 -13.45 17.16 -3.75
C TRP A 562 -13.64 16.96 -5.26
N LEU A 563 -13.26 15.79 -5.78
CA LEU A 563 -13.22 15.44 -7.21
C LEU A 563 -12.24 16.24 -8.08
N ARG A 564 -11.53 17.23 -7.52
CA ARG A 564 -10.46 17.92 -8.26
C ARG A 564 -9.36 16.91 -8.63
N PRO A 565 -8.94 16.85 -9.91
CA PRO A 565 -7.85 15.97 -10.31
C PRO A 565 -6.55 16.26 -9.54
N THR A 566 -5.92 15.21 -9.03
CA THR A 566 -4.61 15.28 -8.35
C THR A 566 -3.49 14.73 -9.21
N ASN A 567 -3.82 13.87 -10.17
CA ASN A 567 -2.92 13.38 -11.20
C ASN A 567 -3.72 13.21 -12.49
N VAL A 568 -3.21 13.77 -13.59
CA VAL A 568 -3.88 13.81 -14.88
C VAL A 568 -2.96 13.22 -15.93
N LEU A 569 -3.53 12.50 -16.89
CA LEU A 569 -2.81 12.03 -18.06
C LEU A 569 -2.07 13.19 -18.71
N GLN A 570 -0.77 13.00 -18.99
CA GLN A 570 0.03 14.00 -19.66
C GLN A 570 -0.62 14.37 -21.00
N GLY A 571 -0.77 15.68 -21.25
CA GLY A 571 -1.33 16.19 -22.50
C GLY A 571 -0.52 15.72 -23.72
N ARG A 572 -1.07 15.92 -24.93
CA ARG A 572 -0.40 15.52 -26.17
C ARG A 572 1.02 16.10 -26.24
N PHE A 573 2.01 15.25 -26.47
CA PHE A 573 3.37 15.70 -26.70
C PHE A 573 4.08 14.86 -27.76
N PHE A 574 5.09 15.46 -28.37
CA PHE A 574 5.90 14.85 -29.40
C PHE A 574 7.31 14.61 -28.89
N LYS A 575 7.90 13.47 -29.26
CA LYS A 575 9.27 13.09 -28.92
C LYS A 575 10.00 12.66 -30.18
N ILE A 576 11.20 13.18 -30.36
CA ILE A 576 12.15 12.69 -31.37
C ILE A 576 13.25 11.91 -30.66
N GLY A 577 13.54 10.72 -31.16
CA GLY A 577 14.61 9.86 -30.67
C GLY A 577 15.56 9.45 -31.78
N GLY A 578 16.80 9.15 -31.40
CA GLY A 578 17.81 8.60 -32.31
C GLY A 578 18.53 7.43 -31.64
N GLN A 579 18.84 6.40 -32.40
CA GLN A 579 19.75 5.33 -31.99
C GLN A 579 20.84 5.16 -33.06
N PHE A 580 22.09 5.16 -32.61
CA PHE A 580 23.26 4.87 -33.44
C PHE A 580 23.92 3.58 -32.96
N SER A 581 24.30 2.72 -33.89
CA SER A 581 25.00 1.47 -33.62
C SER A 581 26.16 1.33 -34.62
N PHE A 582 27.31 0.89 -34.12
CA PHE A 582 28.59 0.87 -34.83
C PHE A 582 29.33 -0.45 -34.63
#